data_AF-A0A9D7Z9S6-F1
#
_entry.id   AF-A0A9D7Z9S6-F1
#
_cell.length_a   1.000
_cell.length_b   1.000
_cell.length_c   1.000
_cell.angle_alpha   90.00
_cell.angle_beta   90.00
_cell.angle_gamma   90.00
#
_symmetry.space_group_name_H-M   'P 1'
#
loop_
_entity.id
_entity.type
_entity.pdbx_description
1 polymer ?
#
loop_
_entity_poly.entity_id
_entity_poly.type
_entity_poly.pdbx_seq_one_letter_code
_entity_poly.pdbx_strand_id
1 'polypeptide(L)'
;MTRRFVIEPEGLPDLPGMMLATLDALREIGGSASIHELDEKVIEMEGVTEAEQAHEIPGSAGRIKVAYYLSWARTYLKRGGALENSARGI
;
A
#
# COMPACT_ATOMS: atom_id res chain seq x y z
N MET A 1 -12.62 -10.34 -8.95
CA MET A 1 -12.74 -8.92 -8.57
C MET A 1 -11.81 -8.11 -9.45
N THR A 2 -12.19 -6.91 -9.84
CA THR A 2 -11.32 -5.97 -10.55
C THR A 2 -10.33 -5.38 -9.56
N ARG A 3 -9.03 -5.39 -9.90
CA ARG A 3 -7.97 -4.75 -9.09
C ARG A 3 -8.20 -3.25 -9.03
N ARG A 4 -7.95 -2.61 -7.88
CA ARG A 4 -8.08 -1.15 -7.70
C ARG A 4 -6.89 -0.38 -8.28
N PHE A 5 -5.71 -1.00 -8.33
CA PHE A 5 -4.52 -0.39 -8.89
C PHE A 5 -3.60 -1.40 -9.58
N VAL A 6 -2.74 -0.88 -10.45
CA VAL A 6 -1.67 -1.60 -11.13
C VAL A 6 -0.37 -0.83 -10.89
N ILE A 7 0.73 -1.55 -10.72
CA ILE A 7 2.05 -0.93 -10.60
C ILE A 7 2.74 -1.06 -11.96
N GLU A 8 2.84 0.04 -12.68
CA GLU A 8 3.58 0.11 -13.95
C GLU A 8 5.02 0.59 -13.68
N PRO A 9 6.00 0.33 -14.56
CA PRO A 9 7.36 0.84 -14.40
C PRO A 9 7.37 2.38 -14.44
N GLU A 10 6.72 2.97 -15.44
CA GLU A 10 6.53 4.41 -15.59
C GLU A 10 5.20 4.89 -14.99
N GLY A 11 5.00 6.21 -14.89
CA GLY A 11 3.73 6.78 -14.42
C GLY A 11 3.50 6.72 -12.91
N LEU A 12 2.32 7.18 -12.49
CA LEU A 12 1.89 7.21 -11.09
C LEU A 12 0.81 6.12 -10.87
N PRO A 13 0.91 5.29 -9.83
CA PRO A 13 -0.16 4.35 -9.51
C PRO A 13 -1.38 5.11 -8.95
N ASP A 14 -2.54 4.45 -8.98
CA ASP A 14 -3.78 4.99 -8.44
C ASP A 14 -3.75 5.02 -6.90
N LEU A 15 -3.22 6.12 -6.35
CA LEU A 15 -3.07 6.32 -4.92
C LEU A 15 -4.40 6.24 -4.16
N PRO A 16 -5.52 6.85 -4.61
CA PRO A 16 -6.84 6.62 -4.03
C PRO A 16 -7.23 5.14 -3.96
N GLY A 17 -7.03 4.39 -5.05
CA GLY A 17 -7.25 2.94 -5.07
C GLY A 17 -6.41 2.19 -4.03
N MET A 18 -5.12 2.55 -3.91
CA MET A 18 -4.22 2.00 -2.89
C MET A 18 -4.65 2.35 -1.46
N MET A 19 -5.18 3.55 -1.22
CA MET A 19 -5.73 3.96 0.09
C MET A 19 -6.94 3.10 0.48
N LEU A 20 -7.88 2.88 -0.45
CA LEU A 20 -9.04 2.02 -0.19
C LEU A 20 -8.62 0.58 0.07
N ALA A 21 -7.69 0.04 -0.72
CA ALA A 21 -7.13 -1.30 -0.50
C ALA A 21 -6.46 -1.42 0.88
N THR A 22 -5.74 -0.38 1.32
CA THR A 22 -5.11 -0.34 2.65
C THR A 22 -6.14 -0.43 3.77
N LEU A 23 -7.27 0.28 3.67
CA LEU A 23 -8.32 0.21 4.68
C LEU A 23 -9.00 -1.16 4.71
N ASP A 24 -9.26 -1.74 3.55
CA ASP A 24 -9.88 -3.07 3.46
C ASP A 24 -8.94 -4.16 4.01
N ALA A 25 -7.64 -4.08 3.71
CA ALA A 25 -6.62 -4.95 4.27
C ALA A 25 -6.57 -4.87 5.80
N LEU A 26 -6.55 -3.65 6.35
CA LEU A 26 -6.57 -3.46 7.80
C LEU A 26 -7.83 -4.04 8.44
N ARG A 27 -8.99 -3.90 7.80
CA ARG A 27 -10.24 -4.50 8.29
C ARG A 27 -10.20 -6.03 8.27
N GLU A 28 -9.60 -6.62 7.25
CA GLU A 28 -9.50 -8.08 7.11
C GLU A 28 -8.59 -8.71 8.16
N ILE A 29 -7.50 -8.02 8.53
CA ILE A 29 -6.56 -8.48 9.58
C ILE A 29 -6.98 -8.10 11.01
N GLY A 30 -8.21 -7.59 11.19
CA GLY A 30 -8.81 -7.37 12.51
C GLY A 30 -8.62 -5.96 13.09
N GLY A 31 -8.20 -4.99 12.29
CA GLY A 31 -8.18 -3.58 12.66
C GLY A 31 -6.88 -3.08 13.31
N SER A 32 -5.86 -3.93 13.43
CA SER A 32 -4.54 -3.57 13.95
C SER A 32 -3.48 -4.41 13.25
N ALA A 33 -2.40 -3.78 12.80
CA ALA A 33 -1.29 -4.51 12.17
C ALA A 33 0.04 -3.76 12.23
N SER A 34 1.13 -4.48 12.07
CA SER A 34 2.39 -3.85 11.68
C SER A 34 2.28 -3.27 10.25
N ILE A 35 3.15 -2.32 9.92
CA ILE A 35 3.24 -1.78 8.55
C ILE A 35 3.50 -2.89 7.54
N HIS A 36 4.35 -3.86 7.89
CA HIS A 36 4.74 -4.93 7.00
C HIS A 36 3.57 -5.88 6.73
N GLU A 37 2.89 -6.36 7.77
CA GLU A 37 1.70 -7.21 7.62
C GLU A 37 0.60 -6.51 6.81
N LEU A 38 0.39 -5.21 7.03
CA LEU A 38 -0.59 -4.44 6.29
C LEU A 38 -0.22 -4.34 4.79
N ASP A 39 1.04 -4.06 4.48
CA ASP A 39 1.50 -3.92 3.09
C ASP A 39 1.46 -5.26 2.35
N GLU A 40 1.88 -6.35 3.01
CA GLU A 40 1.76 -7.70 2.47
C GLU A 40 0.30 -8.07 2.20
N LYS A 41 -0.60 -7.73 3.13
CA LYS A 41 -2.02 -8.01 2.93
C LYS A 41 -2.61 -7.24 1.75
N VAL A 42 -2.23 -5.97 1.57
CA VAL A 42 -2.65 -5.19 0.39
C VAL A 42 -2.13 -5.82 -0.91
N ILE A 43 -0.86 -6.22 -0.94
CA ILE A 43 -0.23 -6.88 -2.09
C ILE A 43 -0.95 -8.19 -2.44
N GLU A 44 -1.26 -9.00 -1.43
CA GLU A 44 -2.01 -10.26 -1.57
C GLU A 44 -3.42 -10.01 -2.13
N MET A 45 -4.19 -9.12 -1.49
CA MET A 45 -5.59 -8.85 -1.85
C MET A 45 -5.75 -8.28 -3.26
N GLU A 46 -4.81 -7.42 -3.66
CA GLU A 46 -4.83 -6.78 -4.97
C GLU A 46 -4.10 -7.63 -6.03
N GLY A 47 -3.53 -8.77 -5.66
CA GLY A 47 -2.84 -9.68 -6.59
C GLY A 47 -1.65 -9.03 -7.28
N VAL A 48 -0.88 -8.21 -6.55
CA VAL A 48 0.30 -7.53 -7.09
C VAL A 48 1.41 -8.56 -7.30
N THR A 49 1.80 -8.74 -8.56
CA THR A 49 2.76 -9.78 -8.98
C THR A 49 4.19 -9.47 -8.54
N GLU A 50 5.07 -10.48 -8.51
CA GLU A 50 6.51 -10.28 -8.22
C GLU A 50 7.17 -9.27 -9.19
N ALA A 51 6.78 -9.30 -10.47
CA ALA A 51 7.29 -8.36 -11.47
C ALA A 51 6.88 -6.90 -11.13
N GLU A 52 5.64 -6.70 -10.71
CA GLU A 52 5.13 -5.41 -10.26
C GLU A 52 5.83 -4.94 -8.96
N GLN A 53 6.11 -5.87 -8.04
CA GLN A 53 6.83 -5.58 -6.79
C GLN A 53 8.30 -5.24 -7.02
N ALA A 54 8.87 -5.65 -8.15
CA ALA A 54 10.25 -5.33 -8.55
C ALA A 54 10.37 -3.95 -9.24
N HIS A 55 9.26 -3.27 -9.56
CA HIS A 55 9.35 -1.95 -10.19
C HIS A 55 9.91 -0.90 -9.23
N GLU A 56 10.92 -0.19 -9.70
CA GLU A 56 11.54 0.92 -8.98
C GLU A 56 10.99 2.26 -9.46
N ILE A 57 11.10 3.28 -8.61
CA ILE A 57 10.82 4.66 -9.04
C ILE A 57 12.00 5.15 -9.89
N PRO A 58 11.78 5.63 -11.13
CA PRO A 58 12.84 6.16 -11.97
C PRO A 58 13.67 7.24 -11.25
N GLY A 59 15.00 7.08 -11.23
CA GLY A 59 15.91 8.04 -10.60
C GLY A 59 15.93 8.04 -9.06
N SER A 60 15.29 7.08 -8.40
CA SER A 60 15.16 7.04 -6.93
C SER A 60 16.21 6.23 -6.18
N ALA A 61 17.25 5.74 -6.88
CA ALA A 61 18.29 4.86 -6.33
C ALA A 61 17.74 3.57 -5.68
N GLY A 62 16.91 2.81 -6.41
CA GLY A 62 16.47 1.49 -5.95
C GLY A 62 15.21 1.48 -5.08
N ARG A 63 14.45 2.59 -4.96
CA ARG A 63 13.22 2.57 -4.15
C ARG A 63 12.13 1.83 -4.90
N ILE A 64 11.65 0.75 -4.28
CA ILE A 64 10.52 -0.03 -4.75
C ILE A 64 9.24 0.81 -4.75
N LYS A 65 8.58 0.86 -5.92
CA LYS A 65 7.45 1.72 -6.22
C LYS A 65 6.23 1.38 -5.37
N VAL A 66 5.83 0.10 -5.32
CA VAL A 66 4.67 -0.33 -4.52
C VAL A 66 4.80 0.04 -3.05
N ALA A 67 5.95 -0.26 -2.44
CA ALA A 67 6.23 0.06 -1.04
C ALA A 67 6.21 1.57 -0.77
N TYR A 68 6.77 2.36 -1.69
CA TYR A 68 6.77 3.82 -1.58
C TYR A 68 5.36 4.41 -1.62
N TYR A 69 4.51 3.97 -2.56
CA TYR A 69 3.15 4.50 -2.66
C TYR A 69 2.22 3.97 -1.58
N LEU A 70 2.41 2.75 -1.06
CA LEU A 70 1.70 2.27 0.14
C LEU A 70 2.06 3.14 1.37
N SER A 71 3.31 3.55 1.51
CA SER A 71 3.71 4.50 2.56
C SER A 71 2.97 5.83 2.47
N TRP A 72 2.78 6.36 1.25
CA TRP A 72 1.95 7.54 1.03
C TRP A 72 0.48 7.29 1.32
N ALA A 73 -0.08 6.15 0.90
CA ALA A 73 -1.46 5.78 1.18
C ALA A 73 -1.72 5.81 2.69
N ARG A 74 -0.86 5.15 3.49
CA ARG A 74 -0.94 5.19 4.96
C ARG A 74 -0.78 6.60 5.52
N THR A 75 0.13 7.40 4.97
CA THR A 75 0.34 8.79 5.41
C THR A 75 -0.92 9.63 5.21
N TYR A 76 -1.58 9.54 4.06
CA TYR A 76 -2.80 10.29 3.79
C TYR A 76 -3.99 9.79 4.61
N LEU A 77 -4.12 8.48 4.79
CA LEU A 77 -5.16 7.92 5.66
C LEU A 77 -4.98 8.36 7.12
N LYS A 78 -3.74 8.39 7.65
CA LYS A 78 -3.45 8.94 8.98
C LYS A 78 -3.81 10.42 9.09
N ARG A 79 -3.45 11.22 8.09
CA ARG A 79 -3.81 12.66 8.05
C ARG A 79 -5.32 12.88 7.98
N GLY A 80 -6.05 11.95 7.35
CA GLY A 80 -7.51 11.95 7.30
C GLY A 80 -8.20 11.35 8.53
N GLY A 81 -7.45 10.87 9.54
CA GLY A 81 -8.01 10.24 10.74
C GLY A 81 -8.57 8.83 10.52
N ALA A 82 -8.30 8.20 9.38
CA ALA A 82 -8.76 6.84 9.08
C ALA A 82 -7.81 5.75 9.61
N LEU A 83 -6.57 6.12 9.90
CA LEU A 83 -5.57 5.28 10.55
C LEU A 83 -4.98 6.06 11.74
N GLU A 84 -4.67 5.36 12.83
CA GLU A 84 -3.98 5.95 13.98
C GLU A 84 -2.62 5.26 14.16
N ASN A 85 -1.76 5.80 15.02
CA ASN A 85 -0.59 5.06 15.51
C ASN A 85 -0.96 4.54 16.89
N SER A 86 -1.20 3.25 17.04
CA SER A 86 -1.22 2.65 18.37
C SER A 86 0.23 2.44 18.85
N ALA A 87 0.45 2.40 20.16
CA ALA A 87 1.77 2.10 20.73
C ALA A 87 2.33 0.71 20.34
N ARG A 88 1.55 -0.13 19.61
CA ARG A 88 1.90 -1.50 19.22
C ARG A 88 1.70 -1.82 17.73
N GLY A 89 1.29 -0.85 16.90
CA GLY A 89 0.94 -1.07 15.49
C GLY A 89 0.15 0.09 14.88
N ILE A 90 -0.09 0.07 13.56
CA ILE A 90 -1.07 0.95 12.91
C ILE A 90 -2.47 0.50 13.32
#